data_AF-A0A2D7IST3-F1
#
_entry.id   AF-A0A2D7IST3-F1
#
_cell.length_a   1.000
_cell.length_b   1.000
_cell.length_c   1.000
_cell.angle_alpha   90.00
_cell.angle_beta   90.00
_cell.angle_gamma   90.00
#
_symmetry.space_group_name_H-M   'P 1'
#
loop_
_entity.id
_entity.type
_entity.pdbx_description
1 polymer ?
#
loop_
_entity_poly.entity_id
_entity_poly.type
_entity_poly.pdbx_seq_one_letter_code
_entity_poly.pdbx_strand_id
1 'polypeptide(L)'
;MFVGDYSKFAISTRFNTGTVVGMCSNIVSNAIPPKNIRAFSWIFDDKVSLHDYKKFIQTAKITKSRRDKIFTQNEQDFYLNYFQQSEIDVD
;
A
#
# COMPACT_ATOMS: atom_id res chain seq x y z
N MET A 1 15.16 2.31 -5.96
CA MET A 1 13.71 2.13 -5.79
C MET A 1 13.43 2.11 -4.31
N PHE A 2 12.35 2.76 -3.87
CA PHE A 2 11.94 2.77 -2.47
C PHE A 2 10.52 2.23 -2.38
N VAL A 3 10.29 1.33 -1.41
CA VAL A 3 9.00 0.66 -1.22
C VAL A 3 8.58 0.81 0.24
N GLY A 4 7.42 1.41 0.44
CA GLY A 4 6.80 1.51 1.76
C GLY A 4 6.28 0.17 2.27
N ASP A 5 6.14 0.08 3.58
CA ASP A 5 5.67 -1.11 4.28
C ASP A 5 4.28 -1.56 3.80
N TYR A 6 4.05 -2.87 3.89
CA TYR A 6 2.80 -3.53 3.50
C TYR A 6 2.33 -3.30 2.06
N SER A 7 3.20 -2.77 1.20
CA SER A 7 2.93 -2.68 -0.23
C SER A 7 3.00 -4.04 -0.91
N LYS A 8 2.10 -4.26 -1.87
CA LYS A 8 1.94 -5.52 -2.60
C LYS A 8 1.88 -5.26 -4.10
N PHE A 9 2.40 -6.22 -4.85
CA PHE A 9 2.56 -6.13 -6.29
C PHE A 9 2.10 -7.42 -6.95
N ALA A 10 1.57 -7.32 -8.16
CA ALA A 10 1.32 -8.49 -8.99
C ALA A 10 2.65 -9.14 -9.43
N ILE A 11 2.57 -10.41 -9.78
CA ILE A 11 3.70 -11.14 -10.35
C ILE A 11 4.09 -10.47 -11.68
N SER A 12 5.40 -10.31 -11.93
CA SER A 12 5.94 -9.62 -13.11
C SER A 12 5.57 -8.13 -13.23
N THR A 13 5.16 -7.45 -12.15
CA THR A 13 5.09 -5.98 -12.17
C THR A 13 6.47 -5.39 -12.41
N ARG A 14 6.59 -4.53 -13.43
CA ARG A 14 7.83 -3.88 -13.84
C ARG A 14 7.86 -2.46 -13.31
N PHE A 15 8.97 -2.06 -12.69
CA PHE A 15 9.15 -0.70 -12.15
C PHE A 15 10.29 0.02 -12.87
N ASN A 16 10.13 1.33 -13.05
CA ASN A 16 11.19 2.19 -13.56
C ASN A 16 12.23 2.49 -12.47
N THR A 17 13.43 2.89 -12.90
CA THR A 17 14.47 3.34 -11.97
C THR A 17 14.01 4.57 -11.19
N GLY A 18 14.25 4.55 -9.88
CA GLY A 18 13.84 5.63 -8.99
C GLY A 18 12.35 5.69 -8.69
N THR A 19 11.58 4.62 -8.96
CA THR A 19 10.19 4.54 -8.47
C THR A 19 10.15 4.57 -6.94
N VAL A 20 9.23 5.37 -6.41
CA VAL A 20 8.88 5.48 -5.00
C VAL A 20 7.45 4.98 -4.82
N VAL A 21 7.29 3.94 -4.01
CA VAL A 21 5.98 3.35 -3.68
C VAL A 21 5.61 3.68 -2.25
N GLY A 22 4.52 4.40 -2.05
CA GLY A 22 3.96 4.71 -0.73
C GLY A 22 3.50 3.45 0.01
N MET A 23 3.42 3.54 1.34
CA MET A 23 3.02 2.43 2.20
C MET A 23 1.62 1.94 1.88
N CYS A 24 1.35 0.66 2.17
CA CYS A 24 0.02 0.05 2.08
C CYS A 24 -0.61 0.07 0.67
N SER A 25 0.21 0.22 -0.37
CA SER A 25 -0.24 0.26 -1.76
C SER A 25 -0.43 -1.15 -2.32
N ASN A 26 -1.45 -1.36 -3.14
CA ASN A 26 -1.61 -2.60 -3.90
C ASN A 26 -1.57 -2.30 -5.40
N ILE A 27 -0.59 -2.85 -6.10
CA ILE A 27 -0.36 -2.62 -7.53
C ILE A 27 -0.60 -3.91 -8.29
N VAL A 28 -1.73 -3.97 -8.97
CA VAL A 28 -2.17 -5.10 -9.79
C VAL A 28 -2.36 -4.57 -11.21
N SER A 29 -1.25 -4.33 -11.91
CA SER A 29 -1.27 -3.80 -13.28
C SER A 29 -0.24 -4.52 -14.15
N ASN A 30 -0.63 -4.75 -15.41
CA ASN A 30 0.26 -5.25 -16.46
C ASN A 30 1.10 -4.12 -17.10
N ALA A 31 0.67 -2.87 -16.92
CA ALA A 31 1.39 -1.69 -17.35
C ALA A 31 2.54 -1.35 -16.37
N ILE A 32 3.46 -0.50 -16.82
CA ILE A 32 4.48 0.06 -15.92
C ILE A 32 3.78 1.13 -15.06
N PRO A 33 3.73 0.99 -13.72
CA PRO A 33 3.05 1.92 -12.86
C PRO A 33 3.81 3.27 -12.78
N PRO A 34 3.15 4.33 -12.30
CA PRO A 34 3.77 5.65 -12.17
C PRO A 34 5.05 5.64 -11.34
N LYS A 35 5.95 6.61 -11.60
CA LYS A 35 7.20 6.74 -10.84
C LYS A 35 6.97 7.06 -9.36
N ASN A 36 5.91 7.80 -9.04
CA ASN A 36 5.53 8.13 -7.67
C ASN A 36 4.13 7.59 -7.39
N ILE A 37 4.03 6.67 -6.44
CA ILE A 37 2.78 6.02 -6.05
C ILE A 37 2.47 6.45 -4.62
N ARG A 38 1.30 7.04 -4.41
CA ARG A 38 0.90 7.55 -3.10
C ARG A 38 0.60 6.40 -2.14
N ALA A 39 0.67 6.68 -0.84
CA ALA A 39 0.25 5.71 0.16
C ALA A 39 -1.21 5.29 -0.04
N PHE A 40 -1.51 4.04 0.30
CA PHE A 40 -2.84 3.45 0.15
C PHE A 40 -3.38 3.51 -1.28
N SER A 41 -2.51 3.56 -2.31
CA SER A 41 -2.97 3.44 -3.69
C SER A 41 -3.41 2.00 -3.98
N TRP A 42 -4.60 1.84 -4.53
CA TRP A 42 -5.05 0.62 -5.17
C TRP A 42 -5.02 0.83 -6.68
N ILE A 43 -3.99 0.29 -7.33
CA ILE A 43 -3.83 0.36 -8.78
C ILE A 43 -4.30 -0.97 -9.37
N PHE A 44 -5.34 -0.92 -10.19
CA PHE A 44 -5.82 -2.06 -10.95
C PHE A 44 -5.88 -1.67 -12.42
N ASP A 45 -5.03 -2.29 -13.24
CA ASP A 45 -4.74 -1.89 -14.62
C ASP A 45 -4.39 -0.39 -14.70
N ASP A 46 -5.23 0.41 -15.36
CA ASP A 46 -5.07 1.87 -15.54
C ASP A 46 -5.85 2.69 -14.51
N LYS A 47 -6.56 2.04 -13.57
CA LYS A 47 -7.37 2.71 -12.56
C LYS A 47 -6.61 2.81 -11.25
N VAL A 48 -6.59 4.02 -10.71
CA VAL A 48 -6.07 4.30 -9.37
C VAL A 48 -7.23 4.68 -8.47
N SER A 49 -7.36 4.00 -7.34
CA SER A 49 -8.32 4.34 -6.29
C SER A 49 -7.66 4.27 -4.92
N LEU A 50 -8.36 4.75 -3.89
CA LEU A 50 -7.92 4.57 -2.52
C LEU A 50 -8.14 3.11 -2.08
N HIS A 51 -7.16 2.55 -1.37
CA HIS A 51 -7.23 1.22 -0.80
C HIS A 51 -8.09 1.24 0.47
N ASP A 52 -9.07 0.34 0.53
CA ASP A 52 -9.91 0.13 1.70
C ASP A 52 -9.06 -0.16 2.96
N TYR A 53 -9.11 0.77 3.91
CA TYR A 53 -8.36 0.69 5.16
C TYR A 53 -8.68 -0.55 5.99
N LYS A 54 -9.95 -0.98 6.06
CA LYS A 54 -10.35 -2.16 6.83
C LYS A 54 -9.76 -3.42 6.22
N LYS A 55 -9.78 -3.54 4.89
CA LYS A 55 -9.16 -4.66 4.16
C LYS A 55 -7.64 -4.67 4.33
N PHE A 56 -7.01 -3.49 4.35
CA PHE A 56 -5.60 -3.35 4.66
C PHE A 56 -5.28 -3.91 6.07
N ILE A 57 -6.02 -3.50 7.10
CA ILE A 57 -5.77 -3.95 8.48
C ILE A 57 -5.93 -5.46 8.62
N GLN A 58 -6.96 -6.04 8.01
CA GLN A 58 -7.12 -7.50 7.98
C GLN A 58 -5.90 -8.18 7.36
N THR A 59 -5.43 -7.66 6.24
CA THR A 59 -4.27 -8.17 5.52
C THR A 59 -2.97 -8.03 6.31
N ALA A 60 -2.78 -6.91 7.00
CA ALA A 60 -1.60 -6.65 7.82
C ALA A 60 -1.53 -7.62 9.02
N LYS A 61 -2.67 -7.86 9.69
CA LYS A 61 -2.82 -8.86 10.76
C LYS A 61 -2.42 -10.26 10.28
N ILE A 62 -2.95 -10.71 9.14
CA ILE A 62 -2.60 -12.01 8.53
C ILE A 62 -1.11 -12.07 8.15
N THR A 63 -0.56 -10.98 7.62
CA THR A 63 0.85 -10.94 7.16
C THR A 63 1.83 -11.07 8.32
N LYS A 64 1.51 -10.46 9.47
CA LYS A 64 2.31 -10.56 10.69
C LYS A 64 2.14 -11.91 11.39
N SER A 65 0.92 -12.46 11.43
CA SER A 65 0.67 -13.74 12.09
C SER A 65 1.44 -14.90 11.45
N ARG A 66 1.71 -14.85 10.13
CA ARG A 66 2.59 -15.80 9.43
C ARG A 66 4.04 -15.86 9.95
N ARG A 67 4.45 -14.90 10.78
CA ARG A 67 5.77 -14.79 11.40
C ARG A 67 5.68 -14.82 12.93
N ASP A 68 4.57 -15.32 13.47
CA ASP A 68 4.28 -15.35 14.91
C ASP A 68 4.34 -13.98 15.58
N LYS A 69 4.04 -12.91 14.81
CA LYS A 69 3.99 -11.54 15.31
C LYS A 69 2.55 -11.06 15.38
N ILE A 70 2.28 -10.23 16.39
CA ILE A 70 1.00 -9.54 16.55
C ILE A 70 1.10 -8.17 15.87
N PHE A 71 0.06 -7.82 15.09
CA PHE A 71 -0.15 -6.45 14.63
C PHE A 71 -0.82 -5.69 15.76
N THR A 72 -0.05 -4.83 16.41
CA THR A 72 -0.40 -4.20 17.69
C THR A 72 -1.40 -3.06 17.50
N GLN A 73 -2.02 -2.63 18.61
CA GLN A 73 -2.91 -1.47 18.59
C GLN A 73 -2.16 -0.20 18.18
N ASN A 74 -0.95 0.02 18.70
CA ASN A 74 -0.13 1.19 18.34
C ASN A 74 0.16 1.26 16.83
N GLU A 75 0.43 0.11 16.19
CA GLU A 75 0.58 0.06 14.73
C GLU A 75 -0.73 0.38 14.03
N GLN A 76 -1.85 -0.19 14.49
CA GLN A 76 -3.17 0.10 13.95
C GLN A 76 -3.50 1.60 14.03
N ASP A 77 -3.16 2.26 15.14
CA ASP A 77 -3.38 3.69 15.32
C ASP A 77 -2.45 4.52 14.43
N PHE A 78 -1.18 4.12 14.30
CA PHE A 78 -0.23 4.76 13.37
C PHE A 78 -0.75 4.74 11.93
N TYR A 79 -1.16 3.57 11.44
CA TYR A 79 -1.66 3.43 10.06
C TYR A 79 -3.00 4.13 9.86
N LEU A 80 -3.85 4.23 10.90
CA LEU A 80 -5.11 4.99 10.82
C LEU A 80 -4.83 6.48 10.62
N ASN A 81 -3.95 7.05 11.44
CA ASN A 81 -3.57 8.46 11.35
C ASN A 81 -2.93 8.76 9.99
N TYR A 82 -2.06 7.86 9.51
CA TYR A 82 -1.43 8.02 8.21
C TYR A 82 -2.43 7.90 7.04
N PHE A 83 -3.42 7.01 7.15
CA PHE A 83 -4.51 6.88 6.18
C PHE A 83 -5.33 8.17 6.08
N GLN A 84 -5.73 8.73 7.22
CA GLN A 84 -6.48 9.99 7.29
C GLN A 84 -5.72 11.16 6.68
N GLN A 85 -4.40 11.25 6.88
CA GLN A 85 -3.56 12.25 6.23
C GLN A 85 -3.50 12.06 4.71
N SER A 86 -3.50 10.82 4.25
CA SER A 86 -3.41 10.48 2.81
C SER A 86 -4.70 10.78 2.05
N GLU A 87 -5.87 10.78 2.71
CA GLU A 87 -7.16 11.18 2.12
C GLU A 87 -7.24 12.69 1.84
N ILE A 88 -6.56 13.52 2.65
CA ILE A 88 -6.61 14.99 2.54
C ILE A 88 -5.88 15.50 1.29
N ASP A 89 -4.93 14.72 0.74
CA ASP A 89 -4.14 15.08 -0.45
C ASP A 89 -4.81 14.69 -1.79
N VAL A 90 -6.10 14.34 -1.77
CA VAL A 90 -6.88 13.90 -2.95
C VAL A 90 -7.66 15.06 -3.60
N ASP A 91 -7.69 16.24 -2.98
CA ASP A 91 -8.29 17.48 -3.52
C ASP A 91 -7.35 18.27 -4.44
#